data_AF-A0A2N0PCI3-F1
#
_entry.id   AF-A0A2N0PCI3-F1
#
_cell.length_a   1.000
_cell.length_b   1.000
_cell.length_c   1.000
_cell.angle_alpha   90.00
_cell.angle_beta   90.00
_cell.angle_gamma   90.00
#
_symmetry.space_group_name_H-M   'P 1'
#
loop_
_entity.id
_entity.type
_entity.pdbx_description
1 polymer ?
#
loop_
_entity_poly.entity_id
_entity_poly.type
_entity_poly.pdbx_seq_one_letter_code
_entity_poly.pdbx_strand_id
1 'polypeptide(L)'
;MPKTRNKLATDFVNSTETISSSTTSKYFSSKTSVIETNKLNKSSSLSKTVTLKTARKHTNIEAEESSINISANTLEKRFDKEPPIPPVGWEEVYNAIKEYRKNIIAPVDTMGCERLADEPSDNITPQTSRFQTLVSLMLSSQTKDHVTAAAVQNLRQKLPGGLNLDSMIQANEKFLDECISKVGFHRKKAT
;
A
#
# COMPACT_ATOMS: atom_id res chain seq x y z
N MET A 1 32.22 2.97 -46.24
CA MET A 1 33.24 2.24 -45.44
C MET A 1 34.46 3.15 -45.30
N PRO A 2 35.06 3.27 -44.10
CA PRO A 2 35.87 2.21 -43.50
C PRO A 2 35.47 1.79 -42.07
N LYS A 3 36.05 0.67 -41.66
CA LYS A 3 35.95 -0.07 -40.38
C LYS A 3 37.13 0.30 -39.47
N THR A 4 36.92 0.26 -38.14
CA THR A 4 37.74 -0.33 -37.03
C THR A 4 37.29 0.34 -35.72
N ARG A 5 36.71 -0.29 -34.69
CA ARG A 5 36.98 -1.52 -33.89
C ARG A 5 38.26 -1.43 -33.03
N ASN A 6 38.08 -1.11 -31.74
CA ASN A 6 38.75 -1.65 -30.52
C ASN A 6 38.47 -0.70 -29.33
N LYS A 7 37.75 -1.10 -28.27
CA LYS A 7 38.06 -2.01 -27.12
C LYS A 7 38.59 -1.23 -25.91
N LEU A 8 37.96 -1.47 -24.75
CA LEU A 8 38.33 -1.28 -23.32
C LEU A 8 37.01 -0.93 -22.59
N ALA A 9 36.24 -1.80 -21.93
CA ALA A 9 36.48 -3.00 -21.12
C ALA A 9 37.42 -2.77 -19.93
N THR A 10 36.89 -2.16 -18.86
CA THR A 10 36.84 -2.55 -17.42
C THR A 10 36.12 -1.38 -16.72
N ASP A 11 35.09 -1.55 -15.89
CA ASP A 11 35.21 -1.95 -14.49
C ASP A 11 33.88 -2.55 -14.00
N PHE A 12 33.87 -3.87 -13.78
CA PHE A 12 32.85 -4.56 -13.01
C PHE A 12 33.44 -4.76 -11.63
N VAL A 13 33.19 -3.82 -10.71
CA VAL A 13 33.49 -4.00 -9.29
C VAL A 13 32.21 -4.49 -8.63
N ASN A 14 32.25 -5.76 -8.22
CA ASN A 14 31.32 -6.38 -7.30
C ASN A 14 31.35 -5.61 -5.96
N SER A 15 30.24 -4.95 -5.62
CA SER A 15 29.92 -4.64 -4.23
C SER A 15 28.81 -5.58 -3.79
N THR A 16 29.21 -6.67 -3.13
CA THR A 16 28.35 -7.50 -2.31
C THR A 16 27.90 -6.68 -1.11
N GLU A 17 26.73 -6.05 -1.19
CA GLU A 17 26.06 -5.53 0.00
C GLU A 17 25.15 -6.60 0.59
N THR A 18 25.56 -7.00 1.78
CA THR A 18 24.91 -7.87 2.74
C THR A 18 23.45 -7.49 2.95
N ILE A 19 22.55 -8.44 2.67
CA ILE A 19 21.15 -8.39 3.07
C ILE A 19 21.12 -8.49 4.60
N SER A 20 20.89 -7.36 5.26
CA SER A 20 20.70 -7.28 6.70
C SER A 20 19.84 -6.06 7.07
N SER A 21 18.80 -6.34 7.84
CA SER A 21 17.99 -5.45 8.67
C SER A 21 16.81 -4.70 8.03
N SER A 22 15.67 -4.85 8.69
CA SER A 22 14.38 -4.20 8.48
C SER A 22 14.53 -2.68 8.29
N THR A 23 14.37 -2.21 7.06
CA THR A 23 14.25 -0.78 6.79
C THR A 23 12.82 -0.37 7.12
N THR A 24 12.57 -0.02 8.39
CA THR A 24 11.40 0.79 8.72
C THR A 24 11.53 2.12 7.98
N SER A 25 10.45 2.55 7.32
CA SER A 25 10.42 3.85 6.65
C SER A 25 10.86 4.93 7.65
N LYS A 26 11.71 5.88 7.23
CA LYS A 26 12.12 7.04 8.04
C LYS A 26 10.95 7.85 8.61
N TYR A 27 9.74 7.58 8.13
CA TYR A 27 8.51 8.23 8.56
C TYR A 27 7.57 7.36 9.40
N PHE A 28 7.91 6.08 9.63
CA PHE A 28 7.25 5.22 10.60
C PHE A 28 8.15 5.13 11.84
N SER A 29 8.05 6.13 12.71
CA SER A 29 8.69 6.06 14.03
C SER A 29 7.75 5.37 15.01
N SER A 30 8.25 4.35 15.71
CA SER A 30 7.49 3.47 16.61
C SER A 30 7.00 4.12 17.91
N LYS A 31 6.91 5.45 17.98
CA LYS A 31 6.56 6.19 19.20
C LYS A 31 5.31 7.04 18.99
N THR A 32 4.15 6.44 19.24
CA THR A 32 2.93 7.19 19.57
C THR A 32 2.97 7.49 21.06
N SER A 33 3.21 8.75 21.43
CA SER A 33 3.03 9.22 22.80
C SER A 33 1.54 9.45 23.07
N VAL A 34 0.90 8.49 23.72
CA VAL A 34 -0.47 8.62 24.24
C VAL A 34 -0.42 9.37 25.57
N ILE A 35 -1.23 10.42 25.69
CA ILE A 35 -1.42 11.19 26.92
C ILE A 35 -2.36 10.38 27.84
N GLU A 36 -1.87 9.99 29.01
CA GLU A 36 -2.61 9.26 30.05
C GLU A 36 -3.60 10.16 30.80
N THR A 37 -4.81 9.66 31.03
CA THR A 37 -5.65 10.07 32.17
C THR A 37 -6.10 8.86 32.97
N ASN A 38 -5.71 8.83 34.24
CA ASN A 38 -5.96 7.81 35.27
C ASN A 38 -7.43 7.43 35.50
N LYS A 39 -7.68 6.13 35.82
CA LYS A 39 -8.60 5.70 36.90
C LYS A 39 -8.46 4.20 37.28
N LEU A 40 -8.68 3.94 38.57
CA LEU A 40 -8.38 2.75 39.40
C LEU A 40 -9.27 1.49 39.20
N ASN A 41 -8.62 0.32 39.31
CA ASN A 41 -8.92 -0.96 40.01
C ASN A 41 -10.36 -1.53 40.13
N LYS A 42 -10.55 -2.82 39.75
CA LYS A 42 -10.90 -3.95 40.67
C LYS A 42 -10.97 -5.32 39.95
N SER A 43 -10.50 -6.34 40.67
CA SER A 43 -10.43 -7.79 40.39
C SER A 43 -11.77 -8.54 40.18
N SER A 44 -11.78 -9.62 39.39
CA SER A 44 -12.07 -11.02 39.83
C SER A 44 -12.59 -11.91 38.69
N SER A 45 -12.15 -13.17 38.74
CA SER A 45 -12.47 -14.31 37.87
C SER A 45 -13.96 -14.67 37.85
N LEU A 46 -14.48 -15.18 36.72
CA LEU A 46 -15.28 -16.42 36.66
C LEU A 46 -15.64 -16.77 35.20
N SER A 47 -15.27 -17.97 34.78
CA SER A 47 -15.70 -18.63 33.55
C SER A 47 -17.16 -19.07 33.62
N LYS A 48 -17.93 -18.96 32.53
CA LYS A 48 -19.06 -19.86 32.23
C LYS A 48 -19.51 -19.78 30.76
N THR A 49 -19.56 -20.98 30.17
CA THR A 49 -20.06 -21.40 28.85
C THR A 49 -21.58 -21.22 28.69
N VAL A 50 -22.08 -20.77 27.53
CA VAL A 50 -23.41 -21.17 26.98
C VAL A 50 -23.40 -21.13 25.44
N THR A 51 -24.13 -22.07 24.85
CA THR A 51 -24.09 -22.60 23.49
C THR A 51 -25.30 -22.14 22.64
N LEU A 52 -25.15 -22.20 21.30
CA LEU A 52 -26.16 -22.47 20.22
C LEU A 52 -26.57 -21.35 19.24
N LYS A 53 -26.00 -21.49 18.02
CA LYS A 53 -26.61 -21.50 16.66
C LYS A 53 -27.58 -20.37 16.23
N THR A 54 -27.30 -19.74 15.07
CA THR A 54 -27.93 -20.06 13.76
C THR A 54 -27.52 -19.07 12.64
N ALA A 55 -27.17 -19.64 11.47
CA ALA A 55 -27.16 -19.15 10.07
C ALA A 55 -26.65 -17.74 9.67
N ARG A 56 -25.77 -17.75 8.64
CA ARG A 56 -24.95 -16.65 8.08
C ARG A 56 -25.75 -15.62 7.26
N LYS A 57 -25.29 -14.36 7.29
CA LYS A 57 -24.89 -13.58 6.09
C LYS A 57 -24.30 -12.20 6.45
N HIS A 58 -23.03 -12.01 6.10
CA HIS A 58 -22.23 -10.77 6.10
C HIS A 58 -21.68 -10.35 7.48
N THR A 59 -20.35 -10.47 7.61
CA THR A 59 -19.55 -10.25 8.82
C THR A 59 -19.40 -8.77 9.14
N ASN A 60 -19.70 -8.43 10.40
CA ASN A 60 -19.28 -7.20 11.07
C ASN A 60 -17.76 -7.28 11.30
N ILE A 61 -17.00 -6.27 10.88
CA ILE A 61 -15.56 -6.16 11.15
C ILE A 61 -15.42 -5.08 12.21
N GLU A 62 -15.36 -5.50 13.46
CA GLU A 62 -14.91 -4.68 14.57
C GLU A 62 -13.38 -4.83 14.62
N ALA A 63 -12.67 -3.73 14.38
CA ALA A 63 -11.22 -3.68 14.47
C ALA A 63 -10.81 -3.60 15.95
N GLU A 64 -10.59 -4.76 16.56
CA GLU A 64 -9.89 -4.90 17.84
C GLU A 64 -8.38 -4.93 17.57
N GLU A 65 -7.60 -4.09 18.27
CA GLU A 65 -6.14 -4.18 18.29
C GLU A 65 -5.70 -5.49 18.97
N SER A 66 -5.76 -6.60 18.24
CA SER A 66 -5.15 -7.85 18.68
C SER A 66 -3.65 -7.77 18.42
N SER A 67 -2.87 -7.53 19.47
CA SER A 67 -1.44 -7.81 19.48
C SER A 67 -1.27 -9.30 19.15
N ILE A 68 -0.86 -9.58 17.91
CA ILE A 68 -0.71 -10.94 17.43
C ILE A 68 0.53 -11.50 18.11
N ASN A 69 0.35 -12.29 19.17
CA ASN A 69 1.38 -13.21 19.64
C ASN A 69 1.52 -14.32 18.59
N ILE A 70 2.17 -14.00 17.47
CA ILE A 70 2.66 -15.01 16.54
C ILE A 70 3.78 -15.72 17.27
N SER A 71 3.49 -16.90 17.83
CA SER A 71 4.54 -17.83 18.26
C SER A 71 5.49 -18.02 17.07
N ALA A 72 6.79 -17.80 17.29
CA ALA A 72 7.86 -17.94 16.30
C ALA A 72 7.74 -19.26 15.49
N ASN A 73 7.22 -20.32 16.11
CA ASN A 73 6.94 -21.62 15.50
C ASN A 73 5.99 -21.60 14.28
N THR A 74 5.15 -20.56 14.11
CA THR A 74 4.22 -20.47 12.97
C THR A 74 4.88 -19.86 11.72
N LEU A 75 5.90 -19.01 11.90
CA LEU A 75 6.67 -18.43 10.80
C LEU A 75 7.68 -19.43 10.25
N GLU A 76 8.32 -20.21 11.13
CA GLU A 76 9.29 -21.26 10.74
C GLU A 76 8.66 -22.30 9.81
N LYS A 77 7.42 -22.74 10.10
CA LYS A 77 6.68 -23.70 9.26
C LYS A 77 6.41 -23.26 7.82
N ARG A 78 6.55 -21.97 7.48
CA ARG A 78 6.37 -21.47 6.11
C ARG A 78 7.64 -21.57 5.26
N PHE A 79 8.81 -21.66 5.90
CA PHE A 79 10.11 -21.72 5.22
C PHE A 79 10.62 -23.16 5.04
N ASP A 80 10.01 -24.14 5.72
CA ASP A 80 10.37 -25.56 5.60
C ASP A 80 9.80 -26.27 4.36
N LYS A 81 9.07 -25.55 3.49
CA LYS A 81 8.59 -26.11 2.22
C LYS A 81 9.63 -25.86 1.14
N GLU A 82 10.11 -26.93 0.51
CA GLU A 82 10.92 -26.81 -0.71
C GLU A 82 10.24 -25.86 -1.71
N PRO A 83 11.02 -24.99 -2.38
CA PRO A 83 10.46 -24.05 -3.33
C PRO A 83 9.72 -24.84 -4.43
N PRO A 84 8.51 -24.40 -4.82
CA PRO A 84 7.74 -25.09 -5.83
C PRO A 84 8.54 -25.16 -7.13
N ILE A 85 8.51 -26.31 -7.79
CA ILE A 85 9.11 -26.50 -9.11
C ILE A 85 8.47 -25.49 -10.07
N PRO A 86 9.25 -24.67 -10.78
CA PRO A 86 8.69 -23.66 -11.65
C PRO A 86 7.98 -24.33 -12.85
N PRO A 87 6.91 -23.72 -13.40
CA PRO A 87 6.20 -24.27 -14.55
C PRO A 87 7.11 -24.46 -15.76
N VAL A 88 6.87 -25.49 -16.58
CA VAL A 88 7.61 -25.68 -17.84
C VAL A 88 7.45 -24.44 -18.73
N GLY A 89 8.56 -23.94 -19.29
CA GLY A 89 8.54 -22.80 -20.21
C GLY A 89 8.49 -21.40 -19.57
N TRP A 90 8.56 -21.30 -18.24
CA TRP A 90 8.41 -20.02 -17.53
C TRP A 90 9.49 -19.00 -17.91
N GLU A 91 10.72 -19.47 -18.18
CA GLU A 91 11.86 -18.61 -18.49
C GLU A 91 11.70 -17.98 -19.88
N GLU A 92 11.23 -18.75 -20.85
CA GLU A 92 10.92 -18.29 -22.20
C GLU A 92 9.80 -17.24 -22.18
N VAL A 93 8.71 -17.52 -21.44
CA VAL A 93 7.60 -16.57 -21.26
C VAL A 93 8.08 -15.28 -20.58
N TYR A 94 8.86 -15.41 -19.51
CA TYR A 94 9.42 -14.26 -18.79
C TYR A 94 10.31 -13.40 -19.72
N ASN A 95 11.22 -14.03 -20.46
CA ASN A 95 12.12 -13.34 -21.39
C ASN A 95 11.35 -12.63 -22.51
N ALA A 96 10.29 -13.24 -23.04
CA ALA A 96 9.41 -12.62 -24.03
C ALA A 96 8.68 -11.39 -23.47
N ILE A 97 8.10 -11.50 -22.26
CA ILE A 97 7.45 -10.37 -21.57
C ILE A 97 8.45 -9.26 -21.28
N LYS A 98 9.66 -9.61 -20.83
CA LYS A 98 10.73 -8.65 -20.53
C LYS A 98 11.14 -7.86 -21.77
N GLU A 99 11.29 -8.52 -22.93
CA GLU A 99 11.61 -7.85 -24.19
C GLU A 99 10.48 -6.95 -24.66
N TYR A 100 9.23 -7.41 -24.58
CA TYR A 100 8.04 -6.62 -24.90
C TYR A 100 7.96 -5.33 -24.06
N ARG A 101 8.19 -5.44 -22.74
CA ARG A 101 8.12 -4.33 -21.79
C ARG A 101 9.22 -3.27 -21.96
N LYS A 102 10.30 -3.56 -22.70
CA LYS A 102 11.32 -2.54 -23.03
C LYS A 102 10.78 -1.45 -23.94
N ASN A 103 9.82 -1.79 -24.81
CA ASN A 103 9.34 -0.90 -25.87
C ASN A 103 7.93 -0.36 -25.60
N ILE A 104 7.20 -0.94 -24.64
CA ILE A 104 5.79 -0.61 -24.39
C ILE A 104 5.60 -0.17 -22.94
N ILE A 105 5.24 1.10 -22.81
CA ILE A 105 4.92 1.77 -21.54
C ILE A 105 3.45 1.52 -21.23
N ALA A 106 3.17 0.93 -20.07
CA ALA A 106 1.83 0.73 -19.56
C ALA A 106 1.41 1.94 -18.71
N PRO A 107 0.10 2.21 -18.57
CA PRO A 107 -0.38 3.31 -17.74
C PRO A 107 0.16 3.27 -16.31
N VAL A 108 0.22 2.10 -15.67
CA VAL A 108 0.79 1.91 -14.32
C VAL A 108 2.24 2.40 -14.17
N ASP A 109 3.02 2.45 -15.25
CA ASP A 109 4.40 2.94 -15.20
C ASP A 109 4.49 4.45 -14.93
N THR A 110 3.43 5.18 -15.29
CA THR A 110 3.37 6.65 -15.23
C THR A 110 2.30 7.17 -14.27
N MET A 111 1.19 6.44 -14.16
CA MET A 111 -0.03 6.78 -13.43
C MET A 111 -0.38 5.73 -12.37
N GLY A 112 0.56 4.86 -12.02
CA GLY A 112 0.39 3.88 -10.93
C GLY A 112 0.10 4.58 -9.60
N CYS A 113 -0.77 3.98 -8.79
CA CYS A 113 -1.23 4.57 -7.52
C CYS A 113 -0.09 4.91 -6.54
N GLU A 114 1.05 4.22 -6.64
CA GLU A 114 2.26 4.47 -5.87
C GLU A 114 2.97 5.78 -6.24
N ARG A 115 2.71 6.32 -7.43
CA ARG A 115 3.30 7.57 -7.96
C ARG A 115 2.39 8.79 -7.84
N LEU A 116 1.15 8.61 -7.38
CA LEU A 116 0.15 9.70 -7.39
C LEU A 116 0.26 10.67 -6.20
N ALA A 117 0.93 10.26 -5.13
CA ALA A 117 1.17 11.13 -3.98
C ALA A 117 2.24 12.17 -4.31
N ASP A 118 2.05 13.38 -3.78
CA ASP A 118 3.09 14.41 -3.86
C ASP A 118 4.27 13.99 -2.98
N GLU A 119 5.48 14.20 -3.48
CA GLU A 119 6.68 13.96 -2.69
C GLU A 119 6.75 14.93 -1.50
N PRO A 120 7.26 14.48 -0.34
CA PRO A 120 7.45 15.34 0.81
C PRO A 120 8.30 16.57 0.45
N SER A 121 7.78 17.76 0.78
CA SER A 121 8.38 19.06 0.49
C SER A 121 7.96 20.07 1.56
N ASP A 122 8.40 21.32 1.47
CA ASP A 122 8.05 22.36 2.44
C ASP A 122 6.53 22.55 2.62
N ASN A 123 5.76 22.28 1.56
CA ASN A 123 4.29 22.39 1.57
C ASN A 123 3.57 21.05 1.77
N ILE A 124 4.27 19.93 1.65
CA ILE A 124 3.70 18.58 1.78
C ILE A 124 4.44 17.83 2.87
N THR A 125 3.79 17.70 4.03
CA THR A 125 4.37 16.89 5.11
C THR A 125 4.49 15.43 4.67
N PRO A 126 5.45 14.67 5.21
CA PRO A 126 5.52 13.24 4.96
C PRO A 126 4.23 12.48 5.29
N GLN A 127 3.52 12.93 6.33
CA GLN A 127 2.23 12.34 6.75
C GLN A 127 1.17 12.56 5.67
N THR A 128 1.08 13.78 5.13
CA THR A 128 0.19 14.11 4.00
C THR A 128 0.52 13.26 2.77
N SER A 129 1.80 13.12 2.41
CA SER A 129 2.21 12.27 1.28
C SER A 129 1.75 10.82 1.45
N ARG A 130 1.97 10.21 2.63
CA ARG A 130 1.47 8.84 2.92
C ARG A 130 -0.06 8.75 2.90
N PHE A 131 -0.75 9.78 3.40
CA PHE A 131 -2.20 9.85 3.34
C PHE A 131 -2.68 9.88 1.88
N GLN A 132 -2.04 10.67 1.02
CA GLN A 132 -2.36 10.68 -0.41
C GLN A 132 -2.12 9.31 -1.06
N THR A 133 -1.03 8.60 -0.71
CA THR A 133 -0.79 7.22 -1.16
C THR A 133 -1.89 6.27 -0.68
N LEU A 134 -2.35 6.40 0.57
CA LEU A 134 -3.44 5.58 1.08
C LEU A 134 -4.74 5.83 0.30
N VAL A 135 -5.08 7.09 0.06
CA VAL A 135 -6.26 7.46 -0.74
C VAL A 135 -6.14 6.91 -2.17
N SER A 136 -4.98 7.03 -2.82
CA SER A 136 -4.79 6.49 -4.17
C SER A 136 -4.97 4.97 -4.23
N LEU A 137 -4.50 4.24 -3.21
CA LEU A 137 -4.71 2.80 -3.06
C LEU A 137 -6.19 2.44 -2.84
N MET A 138 -6.91 3.20 -2.01
CA MET A 138 -8.34 2.97 -1.81
C MET A 138 -9.15 3.19 -3.10
N LEU A 139 -8.78 4.21 -3.88
CA LEU A 139 -9.46 4.54 -5.13
C LEU A 139 -9.11 3.56 -6.27
N SER A 140 -7.92 2.93 -6.27
CA SER A 140 -7.46 2.06 -7.37
C SER A 140 -8.24 0.75 -7.51
N SER A 141 -8.85 0.25 -6.43
CA SER A 141 -9.62 -1.00 -6.49
C SER A 141 -10.68 -0.97 -7.59
N GLN A 142 -10.56 -1.90 -8.54
CA GLN A 142 -11.40 -2.05 -9.74
C GLN A 142 -11.57 -0.76 -10.56
N THR A 143 -10.52 0.07 -10.60
CA THR A 143 -10.48 1.33 -11.35
C THR A 143 -9.23 1.36 -12.21
N LYS A 144 -9.33 1.85 -13.46
CA LYS A 144 -8.17 1.95 -14.36
C LYS A 144 -7.23 3.06 -13.87
N ASP A 145 -5.92 2.87 -14.05
CA ASP A 145 -4.88 3.78 -13.54
C ASP A 145 -5.11 5.25 -13.89
N HIS A 146 -5.42 5.57 -15.15
CA HIS A 146 -5.69 6.94 -15.59
C HIS A 146 -6.93 7.57 -14.94
N VAL A 147 -7.95 6.75 -14.61
CA VAL A 147 -9.15 7.22 -13.91
C VAL A 147 -8.83 7.48 -12.44
N THR A 148 -8.04 6.62 -11.81
CA THR A 148 -7.56 6.82 -10.44
C THR A 148 -6.69 8.08 -10.34
N ALA A 149 -5.76 8.26 -11.28
CA ALA A 149 -4.91 9.45 -11.36
C ALA A 149 -5.74 10.74 -11.47
N ALA A 150 -6.73 10.77 -12.38
CA ALA A 150 -7.63 11.90 -12.53
C ALA A 150 -8.46 12.17 -11.26
N ALA A 151 -8.93 11.12 -10.57
CA ALA A 151 -9.69 11.27 -9.33
C ALA A 151 -8.85 11.85 -8.18
N VAL A 152 -7.62 11.37 -7.99
CA VAL A 152 -6.68 11.92 -7.00
C VAL A 152 -6.34 13.38 -7.32
N GLN A 153 -6.11 13.70 -8.60
CA GLN A 153 -5.87 15.06 -9.04
C GLN A 153 -7.09 15.97 -8.80
N ASN A 154 -8.31 15.48 -9.08
CA ASN A 154 -9.54 16.22 -8.80
C ASN A 154 -9.68 16.53 -7.30
N LEU A 155 -9.44 15.56 -6.42
CA LEU A 155 -9.47 15.79 -4.97
C LEU A 155 -8.44 16.85 -4.56
N ARG A 156 -7.21 16.75 -5.06
CA ARG A 156 -6.14 17.72 -4.77
C ARG A 156 -6.49 19.14 -5.23
N GLN A 157 -7.14 19.30 -6.38
CA GLN A 157 -7.49 20.61 -6.93
C GLN A 157 -8.75 21.22 -6.29
N LYS A 158 -9.73 20.37 -5.96
CA LYS A 158 -11.04 20.84 -5.50
C LYS A 158 -11.16 20.97 -3.99
N LEU A 159 -10.39 20.21 -3.21
CA LEU A 159 -10.38 20.35 -1.75
C LEU A 159 -9.67 21.64 -1.33
N PRO A 160 -10.24 22.42 -0.39
CA PRO A 160 -9.57 23.60 0.14
C PRO A 160 -8.33 23.17 0.93
N GLY A 161 -7.14 23.63 0.53
CA GLY A 161 -5.87 23.19 1.12
C GLY A 161 -5.29 21.89 0.55
N GLY A 162 -5.92 21.32 -0.48
CA GLY A 162 -5.45 20.14 -1.18
C GLY A 162 -5.85 18.81 -0.53
N LEU A 163 -5.29 17.71 -1.04
CA LEU A 163 -5.57 16.38 -0.53
C LEU A 163 -4.73 16.12 0.74
N ASN A 164 -5.28 16.51 1.88
CA ASN A 164 -4.74 16.27 3.21
C ASN A 164 -5.87 15.80 4.15
N LEU A 165 -5.51 15.37 5.36
CA LEU A 165 -6.46 14.79 6.31
C LEU A 165 -7.51 15.80 6.79
N ASP A 166 -7.10 17.02 7.11
CA ASP A 166 -8.00 18.07 7.63
C ASP A 166 -9.04 18.47 6.58
N SER A 167 -8.61 18.67 5.34
CA SER A 167 -9.48 18.97 4.21
C SER A 167 -10.46 17.84 3.93
N MET A 168 -10.04 16.58 4.10
CA MET A 168 -10.92 15.42 3.92
C MET A 168 -12.01 15.34 5.00
N ILE A 169 -11.66 15.58 6.27
CA ILE A 169 -12.62 15.56 7.39
C ILE A 169 -13.67 16.66 7.26
N GLN A 170 -13.27 17.83 6.73
CA GLN A 170 -14.18 18.97 6.54
C GLN A 170 -15.04 18.86 5.28
N ALA A 171 -14.69 17.98 4.34
CA ALA A 171 -15.40 17.84 3.08
C ALA A 171 -16.77 17.18 3.26
N ASN A 172 -17.74 17.63 2.48
CA ASN A 172 -19.05 16.99 2.41
C ASN A 172 -18.96 15.68 1.60
N GLU A 173 -19.60 14.61 2.08
CA GLU A 173 -19.65 13.31 1.40
C GLU A 173 -20.11 13.40 -0.06
N LYS A 174 -21.18 14.18 -0.35
CA LYS A 174 -21.68 14.37 -1.72
C LYS A 174 -20.62 15.01 -2.61
N PHE A 175 -19.87 15.97 -2.08
CA PHE A 175 -18.80 16.62 -2.81
C PHE A 175 -17.64 15.67 -3.09
N LEU A 176 -17.28 14.81 -2.12
CA LEU A 176 -16.28 13.76 -2.33
C LEU A 176 -16.74 12.78 -3.40
N ASP A 177 -17.99 12.30 -3.34
CA ASP A 177 -18.60 11.43 -4.34
C ASP A 177 -18.53 12.04 -5.74
N GLU A 178 -18.82 13.33 -5.88
CA GLU A 178 -18.70 14.06 -7.14
C GLU A 178 -17.25 14.10 -7.65
N CYS A 179 -16.28 14.34 -6.77
CA CYS A 179 -14.85 14.38 -7.11
C CYS A 179 -14.33 13.04 -7.63
N ILE A 180 -14.83 11.93 -7.07
CA ILE A 180 -14.40 10.57 -7.41
C ILE A 180 -15.43 9.80 -8.25
N SER A 181 -16.48 10.45 -8.76
CA SER A 181 -17.64 9.81 -9.44
C SER A 181 -17.31 8.88 -10.61
N LYS A 182 -16.09 8.95 -11.16
CA LYS A 182 -15.61 8.09 -12.25
C LYS A 182 -14.92 6.81 -11.76
N VAL A 183 -14.55 6.71 -10.49
CA VAL A 183 -13.91 5.52 -9.93
C VAL A 183 -14.93 4.41 -9.67
N GLY A 184 -14.49 3.15 -9.70
CA GLY A 184 -15.33 2.02 -9.33
C GLY A 184 -15.73 2.09 -7.85
N PHE A 185 -16.98 1.76 -7.53
CA PHE A 185 -17.55 1.82 -6.17
C PHE A 185 -17.45 3.19 -5.49
N HIS A 186 -17.44 4.28 -6.27
CA HIS A 186 -17.22 5.64 -5.75
C HIS A 186 -18.11 6.00 -4.54
N ARG A 187 -19.41 5.66 -4.56
CA ARG A 187 -20.32 5.90 -3.43
C ARG A 187 -19.82 5.30 -2.12
N LYS A 188 -19.43 4.03 -2.14
CA LYS A 188 -18.90 3.34 -0.96
C LYS A 188 -17.52 3.89 -0.54
N LYS A 189 -16.77 4.47 -1.47
CA LYS A 189 -15.46 5.06 -1.19
C LYS A 189 -15.58 6.50 -0.65
N ALA A 190 -16.72 7.16 -0.84
CA ALA A 190 -17.00 8.51 -0.35
C ALA A 190 -17.53 8.52 1.10
N THR A 191 -18.22 7.45 1.51
CA THR A 191 -18.74 7.22 2.87
C THR A 191 -17.74 6.47 3.75
#